data_AF-A0A8T0Y0P1-F1
#
_entry.id   AF-A0A8T0Y0P1-F1
#
_cell.length_a   1.000
_cell.length_b   1.000
_cell.length_c   1.000
_cell.angle_alpha   90.00
_cell.angle_beta   90.00
_cell.angle_gamma   90.00
#
_symmetry.space_group_name_H-M   'P 1'
#
loop_
_entity.id
_entity.type
_entity.pdbx_description
1 polymer ?
#
loop_
_entity_poly.entity_id
_entity_poly.type
_entity_poly.pdbx_seq_one_letter_code
_entity_poly.pdbx_strand_id
1 'polypeptide(L)' 'MRTHACDPNAAFVEQQTRTRVKVLVKTIKDVKPGAQITVHYGNERWFQCACDACWQDPGEEREQEDGE' A
#
# COMPACT_ATOMS: atom_id res chain seq x y z
N MET A 1 11.16 -6.82 2.51
CA MET A 1 10.98 -5.40 2.16
C MET A 1 9.55 -5.22 1.69
N ARG A 2 8.76 -4.41 2.38
CA ARG A 2 7.31 -4.36 2.16
C ARG A 2 6.92 -3.13 1.36
N THR A 3 6.96 -3.24 0.03
CA THR A 3 6.81 -2.09 -0.88
C THR A 3 5.37 -1.61 -1.06
N HIS A 4 4.40 -2.41 -0.61
CA HIS A 4 3.00 -2.03 -0.58
C HIS A 4 2.57 -1.50 0.80
N ALA A 5 1.75 -0.45 0.83
CA ALA A 5 1.01 -0.05 2.01
C ALA A 5 -0.42 0.38 1.62
N CYS A 6 -1.40 0.11 2.49
CA CYS A 6 -2.76 0.63 2.31
C CYS A 6 -2.81 2.15 2.49
N ASP A 7 -1.94 2.71 3.32
CA ASP A 7 -1.68 4.15 3.40
C ASP A 7 -0.23 4.47 2.93
N PRO A 8 -0.01 4.66 1.62
CA PRO A 8 1.33 4.83 1.08
C PRO A 8 1.90 6.25 1.23
N ASN A 9 3.20 6.41 0.98
CA ASN A 9 3.87 7.71 0.86
C ASN A 9 4.25 8.08 -0.58
N ALA A 10 4.03 7.18 -1.54
CA ALA A 10 4.15 7.44 -2.96
C ALA A 10 2.99 6.83 -3.75
N ALA A 11 2.80 7.32 -4.98
CA ALA A 11 1.79 6.82 -5.92
C ALA A 11 2.40 6.62 -7.31
N PHE A 12 1.78 5.73 -8.08
CA PHE A 12 2.03 5.63 -9.51
C PHE A 12 1.34 6.80 -10.23
N VAL A 13 2.08 7.47 -11.10
CA VAL A 13 1.55 8.56 -11.94
C VAL A 13 1.90 8.25 -13.38
N GLU A 14 0.87 8.24 -14.25
CA GLU A 14 1.10 8.15 -15.68
C GLU A 14 1.55 9.50 -16.23
N GLN A 15 2.66 9.48 -16.94
CA GLN A 15 3.13 10.60 -17.73
C GLN A 15 3.00 10.27 -19.21
N GLN A 16 2.12 11.01 -19.87
CA GLN A 16 1.93 10.94 -21.31
C GLN A 16 3.02 11.75 -22.01
N THR A 17 3.65 11.16 -23.01
CA THR A 17 4.47 11.84 -24.01
C THR A 17 3.82 11.65 -25.38
N ARG A 18 4.29 12.36 -26.40
CA ARG A 18 3.65 12.38 -27.73
C ARG A 18 3.32 10.98 -28.30
N THR A 19 4.13 9.97 -28.02
CA THR A 19 3.94 8.60 -28.53
C THR A 19 4.11 7.50 -27.48
N ARG A 20 4.33 7.84 -26.20
CA ARG A 20 4.64 6.86 -25.15
C ARG A 20 4.00 7.24 -23.83
N VAL A 21 3.52 6.25 -23.10
CA VAL A 21 3.15 6.35 -21.68
C VAL A 21 4.34 5.87 -20.84
N LYS A 22 4.66 6.60 -19.78
CA LYS A 22 5.56 6.13 -18.73
C LYS A 22 4.84 6.16 -17.40
N VAL A 23 5.09 5.17 -16.54
CA VAL A 23 4.62 5.17 -15.15
C VAL A 23 5.78 5.61 -14.27
N LEU A 24 5.56 6.66 -13.49
CA LEU A 24 6.51 7.19 -12.51
C LEU A 24 6.02 6.87 -11.09
N VAL A 25 6.96 6.81 -10.15
CA VAL A 25 6.65 6.80 -8.72
C VAL A 25 6.87 8.20 -8.17
N LYS A 26 5.81 8.85 -7.69
CA LYS A 26 5.84 10.20 -7.14
C LYS A 26 5.51 10.16 -5.65
N THR A 27 6.31 10.81 -4.82
CA THR A 27 5.98 10.99 -3.40
C THR A 27 4.75 11.87 -3.26
N ILE A 28 3.80 11.43 -2.44
CA ILE A 28 2.53 12.13 -2.16
C ILE A 28 2.45 12.68 -0.73
N LYS A 29 3.48 12.38 0.09
CA LYS A 29 3.69 12.86 1.45
C LYS A 29 5.17 13.19 1.63
N ASP A 30 5.52 13.94 2.68
CA ASP A 30 6.91 14.13 3.07
C ASP A 30 7.54 12.82 3.50
N VAL A 31 8.70 12.49 2.92
CA VAL A 31 9.44 11.26 3.21
C VAL A 31 10.75 11.62 3.88
N LYS A 32 10.94 11.17 5.13
CA LYS A 32 12.19 11.38 5.87
C LYS A 32 13.34 10.56 5.26
N PRO A 33 14.60 11.02 5.36
CA PRO A 33 15.76 10.23 4.94
C PRO A 33 15.77 8.84 5.57
N GLY A 34 16.04 7.81 4.76
CA GLY A 34 16.06 6.41 5.20
C GLY A 34 14.68 5.75 5.36
N ALA A 35 13.58 6.51 5.26
CA ALA A 35 12.25 5.92 5.27
C ALA A 35 11.99 5.10 4.00
N GLN A 36 11.24 4.00 4.14
CA GLN A 36 10.86 3.16 3.02
C GLN A 36 9.82 3.85 2.13
N ILE A 37 10.04 3.83 0.81
CA ILE A 37 9.02 4.23 -0.17
C ILE A 37 7.99 3.10 -0.31
N THR A 38 6.72 3.44 -0.15
CA THR A 38 5.60 2.51 -0.28
C THR A 38 4.56 3.06 -1.24
N VAL A 39 3.88 2.16 -1.96
CA VAL A 39 2.83 2.51 -2.93
C VAL A 39 1.59 1.63 -2.73
N HIS A 40 0.42 2.12 -3.13
CA HIS A 40 -0.79 1.31 -3.16
C HIS A 40 -0.85 0.51 -4.47
N TYR A 41 -0.94 -0.82 -4.40
CA TYR A 41 -0.98 -1.69 -5.60
C TYR A 41 -2.39 -1.91 -6.17
N GLY A 42 -3.40 -1.33 -5.53
CA GLY A 42 -4.80 -1.59 -5.85
C GLY A 42 -5.40 -2.64 -4.91
N ASN A 43 -6.71 -2.81 -4.99
CA ASN A 43 -7.43 -3.74 -4.11
C ASN A 43 -7.33 -5.18 -4.63
N GLU A 44 -7.32 -5.35 -5.95
CA GLU A 44 -7.09 -6.63 -6.63
C GLU A 44 -5.59 -6.96 -6.63
N ARG A 45 -5.23 -7.97 -5.84
CA ARG A 45 -3.84 -8.40 -5.61
C ARG A 45 -3.76 -9.91 -5.59
N TRP A 46 -2.66 -10.46 -6.09
CA TRP A 46 -2.36 -11.90 -6.07
C TRP A 46 -1.66 -12.35 -4.77
N PHE A 47 -1.57 -11.46 -3.78
CA PHE A 47 -0.95 -11.71 -2.48
C PHE A 47 -1.74 -11.00 -1.37
N GLN A 48 -1.65 -11.52 -0.15
CA GLN A 48 -2.30 -10.91 1.02
C GLN A 48 -1.55 -9.65 1.48
N CYS A 49 -2.29 -8.58 1.74
CA CYS A 49 -1.70 -7.36 2.28
C CYS A 49 -1.23 -7.58 3.71
N ALA A 50 0.09 -7.51 3.94
CA ALA A 50 0.66 -7.68 5.29
C ALA A 50 0.96 -6.35 6.02
N CYS A 51 0.23 -5.26 5.76
CA CYS A 51 0.63 -3.94 6.31
C CYS A 51 0.32 -3.90 7.77
N ASP A 52 0.92 -2.97 8.49
CA ASP A 52 0.60 -2.80 9.90
C ASP A 52 -0.93 -2.69 10.09
N ALA A 53 -1.65 -2.07 9.13
CA ALA A 53 -3.12 -2.00 9.14
C ALA A 53 -3.88 -3.26 8.67
N CYS A 54 -3.23 -4.24 8.04
CA CYS A 54 -3.90 -5.44 7.48
C CYS A 54 -3.33 -6.76 7.99
N TRP A 55 -2.14 -6.74 8.58
CA TRP A 55 -1.55 -7.86 9.28
C TRP A 55 -2.39 -8.08 10.53
N GLN A 56 -3.09 -9.21 10.55
CA GLN A 56 -3.76 -9.69 11.73
C GLN A 56 -2.82 -10.71 12.34
N ASP A 57 -2.44 -10.48 13.60
CA ASP A 57 -1.65 -11.46 14.32
C ASP A 57 -2.48 -12.76 14.41
N PRO A 58 -1.96 -13.91 13.96
CA PRO A 58 -2.68 -15.18 14.08
C PRO A 58 -3.05 -15.57 15.53
N GLY A 59 -2.55 -14.85 16.54
CA GLY A 59 -2.86 -15.05 17.95
C GLY A 59 -4.06 -14.28 18.51
N GLU A 60 -4.73 -13.41 17.76
CA GLU A 60 -5.99 -12.77 18.21
C GLU A 60 -7.21 -13.56 17.71
N GLU A 61 -7.69 -14.47 18.54
CA GLU A 61 -9.05 -15.02 18.42
C GLU A 61 -10.04 -13.85 18.47
N ARG A 62 -10.80 -13.63 17.39
CA ARG A 62 -11.92 -12.69 17.41
C ARG A 62 -13.04 -13.27 18.27
N GLU A 63 -13.26 -12.72 19.45
CA GLU A 63 -14.55 -12.85 20.12
C GLU A 63 -15.60 -12.22 19.19
N GLN A 64 -16.47 -13.06 18.62
CA GLN A 64 -17.67 -12.61 17.93
C GLN A 64 -18.67 -12.18 19.00
N GLU A 65 -18.93 -10.89 19.11
CA GLU A 65 -20.12 -10.40 19.82
C GLU A 65 -21.35 -10.67 18.94
N ASP A 66 -22.05 -11.77 19.22
CA ASP A 66 -23.40 -12.00 18.76
C ASP A 66 -24.32 -10.96 19.42
N GLY A 67 -24.71 -9.94 18.66
CA GLY A 67 -25.70 -8.94 19.07
C GLY A 67 -27.13 -9.41 18.74
N GLU A 68 -27.96 -9.43 19.78
CA GLU A 68 -29.39 -9.79 19.82
C GLU A 68 -30.31 -8.81 19.05
#